data_AF-A0A4P5RDI4-F1
#
_entry.id   AF-A0A4P5RDI4-F1
#
_cell.length_a   1.000
_cell.length_b   1.000
_cell.length_c   1.000
_cell.angle_alpha   90.00
_cell.angle_beta   90.00
_cell.angle_gamma   90.00
#
_symmetry.space_group_name_H-M   'P 1'
#
loop_
_entity.id
_entity.type
_entity.pdbx_description
1 polymer ?
#
loop_
_entity_poly.entity_id
_entity_poly.type
_entity_poly.pdbx_seq_one_letter_code
_entity_poly.pdbx_strand_id
1 'polypeptide(L)'
;MIVVLGVASVAVGVLIGMPPFAYIIIGLLIAVPTLVYVYKPRENVLTNAKALVAFFGATAATLLIIQFIPYGKDHSNPPVNGEPAWSSPRTRKLMVNACFGCHSNSVEYPAYASIAPISWMVQSHIDKGREEVNYQEWNSRQGEAEETIEVIEDGSMPPSYYTMFGKHPEDRLTNAEITELIAGLLATEGMNEND
;
A
#
# COMPACT_ATOMS: atom_id res chain seq x y z
N MET A 1 -28.55 2.52 6.99
CA MET A 1 -27.45 1.79 7.66
C MET A 1 -26.57 1.05 6.67
N ILE A 2 -27.06 0.06 5.89
CA ILE A 2 -26.23 -0.72 4.95
C ILE A 2 -25.55 0.16 3.89
N VAL A 3 -26.29 1.09 3.26
CA VAL A 3 -25.71 2.03 2.27
C VAL A 3 -24.61 2.90 2.89
N VAL A 4 -24.84 3.42 4.11
CA VAL A 4 -23.86 4.25 4.83
C VAL A 4 -22.60 3.45 5.16
N LEU A 5 -22.74 2.20 5.61
CA LEU A 5 -21.61 1.32 5.88
C LEU A 5 -20.84 0.98 4.60
N GLY A 6 -21.53 0.72 3.49
CA GLY A 6 -20.89 0.47 2.20
C GLY A 6 -20.10 1.67 1.69
N VAL A 7 -20.68 2.88 1.77
CA VAL A 7 -19.98 4.13 1.40
C VAL A 7 -18.77 4.36 2.30
N ALA A 8 -18.91 4.15 3.61
CA ALA A 8 -17.79 4.28 4.55
C ALA A 8 -16.68 3.25 4.26
N SER A 9 -17.02 2.01 3.94
CA SER A 9 -16.03 0.98 3.58
C SER A 9 -15.28 1.32 2.30
N VAL A 10 -15.96 1.88 1.29
CA VAL A 10 -15.29 2.34 0.05
C VAL A 10 -14.36 3.52 0.37
N ALA A 11 -14.85 4.53 1.11
CA ALA A 11 -14.03 5.68 1.49
C ALA A 11 -12.78 5.28 2.29
N VAL A 12 -12.94 4.41 3.29
CA VAL A 12 -11.82 3.89 4.08
C VAL A 12 -10.87 3.09 3.22
N GLY A 13 -11.39 2.21 2.34
CA GLY A 13 -10.55 1.45 1.42
C GLY A 13 -9.70 2.35 0.52
N VAL A 14 -10.29 3.44 0.00
CA VAL A 14 -9.56 4.38 -0.86
C VAL A 14 -8.44 5.06 -0.07
N LEU A 15 -8.72 5.48 1.16
CA LEU A 15 -7.74 6.11 2.04
C LEU A 15 -6.56 5.19 2.39
N ILE A 16 -6.80 3.90 2.55
CA ILE A 16 -5.74 2.93 2.88
C ILE A 16 -5.05 2.33 1.63
N GLY A 17 -5.38 2.83 0.44
CA GLY A 17 -4.77 2.40 -0.82
C GLY A 17 -5.20 1.01 -1.29
N MET A 18 -6.41 0.56 -0.94
CA MET A 18 -6.95 -0.70 -1.44
C MET A 18 -7.12 -0.63 -2.97
N PRO A 19 -6.65 -1.64 -3.73
CA PRO A 19 -6.66 -1.58 -5.19
C PRO A 19 -8.09 -1.64 -5.76
N PRO A 20 -8.38 -0.98 -6.90
CA PRO A 20 -9.74 -0.86 -7.45
C PRO A 20 -10.49 -2.18 -7.64
N PHE A 21 -9.79 -3.26 -8.03
CA PHE A 21 -10.42 -4.56 -8.21
C PHE A 21 -10.95 -5.15 -6.88
N ALA A 22 -10.35 -4.79 -5.75
CA ALA A 22 -10.72 -5.34 -4.44
C ALA A 22 -12.13 -4.93 -4.03
N TYR A 23 -12.54 -3.68 -4.29
CA TYR A 23 -13.90 -3.21 -3.99
C TYR A 23 -14.94 -3.98 -4.78
N ILE A 24 -14.63 -4.30 -6.04
CA ILE A 24 -15.53 -5.07 -6.90
C ILE A 24 -15.66 -6.49 -6.35
N ILE A 25 -14.54 -7.17 -6.09
CA ILE A 25 -14.53 -8.56 -5.62
C ILE A 25 -15.19 -8.69 -4.24
N ILE A 26 -14.72 -7.93 -3.25
CA ILE A 26 -15.24 -7.99 -1.88
C ILE A 26 -16.70 -7.51 -1.85
N GLY A 27 -17.00 -6.44 -2.56
CA GLY A 27 -18.35 -5.88 -2.66
C GLY A 27 -19.33 -6.89 -3.23
N LEU A 28 -19.00 -7.55 -4.35
CA LEU A 28 -19.88 -8.55 -4.97
C LEU A 28 -20.03 -9.81 -4.09
N LEU A 29 -18.93 -10.31 -3.51
CA LEU A 29 -18.96 -11.51 -2.66
C LEU A 29 -19.78 -11.33 -1.38
N ILE A 30 -19.89 -10.09 -0.87
CA ILE A 30 -20.74 -9.78 0.29
C ILE A 30 -22.16 -9.42 -0.15
N ALA A 31 -22.30 -8.51 -1.13
CA ALA A 31 -23.60 -7.95 -1.51
C ALA A 31 -24.50 -9.00 -2.19
N VAL A 32 -23.98 -9.78 -3.13
CA VAL A 32 -24.81 -10.73 -3.88
C VAL A 32 -25.45 -11.79 -2.97
N PRO A 33 -24.71 -12.53 -2.13
CA PRO A 33 -25.32 -13.51 -1.23
C PRO A 33 -26.27 -12.88 -0.21
N THR A 34 -25.94 -11.68 0.29
CA THR A 34 -26.78 -10.96 1.24
C THR A 34 -28.09 -10.52 0.60
N LEU A 35 -28.05 -9.92 -0.59
CA LEU A 35 -29.25 -9.46 -1.29
C LEU A 35 -30.10 -10.65 -1.77
N VAL A 36 -29.49 -11.71 -2.28
CA VAL A 36 -30.19 -12.96 -2.61
C VAL A 36 -30.88 -13.51 -1.36
N TYR A 37 -30.21 -13.54 -0.21
CA TYR A 37 -30.82 -13.97 1.04
C TYR A 37 -31.96 -13.03 1.46
N VAL A 38 -31.81 -11.71 1.34
CA VAL A 38 -32.82 -10.73 1.79
C VAL A 38 -34.07 -10.72 0.90
N TYR A 39 -33.90 -10.74 -0.42
CA TYR A 39 -35.00 -10.65 -1.39
C TYR A 39 -35.64 -11.99 -1.74
N LYS A 40 -35.09 -13.12 -1.29
CA LYS A 40 -35.71 -14.43 -1.49
C LYS A 40 -37.13 -14.42 -0.89
N PRO A 41 -38.18 -14.78 -1.67
CA PRO A 41 -39.53 -14.87 -1.14
C PRO A 41 -39.58 -15.87 0.01
N ARG A 42 -40.21 -15.47 1.12
CA ARG A 42 -40.31 -16.27 2.35
C ARG A 42 -41.74 -16.28 2.87
N GLU A 43 -42.12 -17.41 3.43
CA GLU A 43 -43.37 -17.58 4.17
C GLU A 43 -43.37 -16.78 5.48
N ASN A 44 -42.19 -16.59 6.09
CA ASN A 44 -42.01 -15.88 7.36
C ASN A 44 -41.29 -14.53 7.16
N VAL A 45 -41.64 -13.56 8.01
CA VAL A 45 -41.02 -12.22 8.02
C VAL A 45 -39.52 -12.33 8.31
N LEU A 46 -38.71 -11.66 7.49
CA LEU A 46 -37.28 -11.52 7.71
C LEU A 46 -37.03 -10.57 8.88
N THR A 47 -36.36 -11.07 9.92
CA THR A 47 -35.95 -10.23 11.06
C THR A 47 -34.58 -9.61 10.81
N ASN A 48 -34.31 -8.46 11.43
CA ASN A 48 -33.02 -7.78 11.36
C ASN A 48 -31.87 -8.71 11.79
N ALA A 49 -32.07 -9.54 12.83
CA ALA A 49 -31.08 -10.50 13.29
C ALA A 49 -30.68 -11.51 12.20
N LYS A 50 -31.66 -12.06 11.46
CA LYS A 50 -31.39 -13.02 10.37
C LYS A 50 -30.68 -12.35 9.19
N ALA A 51 -31.06 -11.11 8.86
CA ALA A 51 -30.39 -10.33 7.83
C ALA A 51 -28.91 -10.02 8.20
N LEU A 52 -28.65 -9.67 9.46
CA LEU A 52 -27.29 -9.47 9.96
C LEU A 52 -26.47 -10.75 9.94
N VAL A 53 -27.04 -11.89 10.35
CA VAL A 53 -26.36 -13.20 10.29
C VAL A 53 -25.97 -13.53 8.86
N ALA A 54 -26.85 -13.29 7.87
CA ALA A 54 -26.52 -13.50 6.47
C ALA A 54 -25.38 -12.60 5.98
N PHE A 55 -25.41 -11.31 6.35
CA PHE A 55 -24.35 -10.36 6.01
C PHE A 55 -23.00 -10.76 6.62
N PHE A 56 -22.93 -11.00 7.93
CA PHE A 56 -21.67 -11.39 8.59
C PHE A 56 -21.17 -12.75 8.12
N GLY A 57 -22.08 -13.69 7.83
CA GLY A 57 -21.73 -14.96 7.21
C GLY A 57 -21.11 -14.80 5.82
N ALA A 58 -21.69 -13.93 4.98
CA ALA A 58 -21.14 -13.59 3.66
C ALA A 58 -19.77 -12.90 3.77
N THR A 59 -19.59 -12.00 4.74
CA THR A 59 -18.30 -11.34 5.01
C THR A 59 -17.24 -12.36 5.44
N ALA A 60 -17.54 -13.25 6.38
CA ALA A 60 -16.61 -14.28 6.82
C ALA A 60 -16.22 -15.24 5.68
N ALA A 61 -17.20 -15.67 4.88
CA ALA A 61 -16.95 -16.47 3.68
C ALA A 61 -16.08 -15.71 2.67
N THR A 62 -16.34 -14.42 2.45
CA THR A 62 -15.53 -13.56 1.59
C THR A 62 -14.08 -13.53 2.05
N LEU A 63 -13.81 -13.33 3.35
CA LEU A 63 -12.44 -13.30 3.88
C LEU A 63 -11.66 -14.60 3.65
N LEU A 64 -12.36 -15.74 3.61
CA LEU A 64 -11.77 -17.03 3.25
C LEU A 64 -11.54 -17.16 1.73
N ILE A 65 -12.53 -16.76 0.92
CA ILE A 65 -12.47 -16.84 -0.54
C ILE A 65 -11.36 -15.95 -1.12
N ILE A 66 -11.21 -14.72 -0.62
CA ILE A 66 -10.20 -13.79 -1.16
C ILE A 66 -8.76 -14.27 -0.94
N GLN A 67 -8.52 -15.22 -0.02
CA GLN A 67 -7.18 -15.79 0.17
C GLN A 67 -6.71 -16.60 -1.05
N PHE A 68 -7.60 -17.01 -1.95
CA PHE A 68 -7.22 -17.76 -3.16
C PHE A 68 -6.81 -16.86 -4.33
N ILE A 69 -6.90 -15.54 -4.18
CA ILE A 69 -6.41 -14.59 -5.18
C ILE A 69 -4.92 -14.30 -4.89
N PRO A 70 -4.01 -14.57 -5.85
CA PRO A 70 -2.57 -14.57 -5.59
C PRO A 70 -1.92 -13.19 -5.49
N TYR A 71 -2.65 -12.11 -5.79
CA TYR A 71 -2.11 -10.76 -5.78
C TYR A 71 -1.43 -10.42 -4.43
N GLY A 72 -0.18 -9.97 -4.49
CA GLY A 72 0.63 -9.63 -3.32
C GLY A 72 1.13 -10.81 -2.48
N LYS A 73 1.05 -12.06 -2.97
CA LYS A 73 1.50 -13.24 -2.21
C LYS A 73 2.85 -13.81 -2.63
N ASP A 74 3.26 -13.58 -3.87
CA ASP A 74 4.48 -14.19 -4.43
C ASP A 74 5.75 -13.53 -3.87
N HIS A 75 5.65 -12.29 -3.38
CA HIS A 75 6.75 -11.52 -2.77
C HIS A 75 8.01 -11.50 -3.63
N SER A 76 7.82 -11.57 -4.96
CA SER A 76 8.91 -11.59 -5.92
C SER A 76 9.39 -10.18 -6.23
N ASN A 77 10.68 -9.98 -6.08
CA ASN A 77 11.34 -8.74 -6.47
C ASN A 77 11.81 -8.82 -7.94
N PRO A 78 11.56 -7.79 -8.76
CA PRO A 78 12.14 -7.70 -10.10
C PRO A 78 13.68 -7.62 -10.06
N PRO A 79 14.38 -7.81 -11.18
CA PRO A 79 15.83 -7.60 -11.24
C PRO A 79 16.21 -6.15 -10.93
N VAL A 80 17.31 -5.96 -10.19
CA VAL A 80 17.92 -4.63 -10.01
C VAL A 80 18.61 -4.23 -11.31
N ASN A 81 18.31 -3.05 -11.83
CA ASN A 81 18.90 -2.56 -13.07
C ASN A 81 19.90 -1.41 -12.85
N GLY A 82 20.02 -0.84 -11.66
CA GLY A 82 21.04 0.17 -11.33
C GLY A 82 20.59 0.99 -10.12
N GLU A 83 21.50 1.77 -9.52
CA GLU A 83 21.17 2.72 -8.45
C GLU A 83 21.80 4.08 -8.76
N PRO A 84 21.28 5.18 -8.19
CA PRO A 84 21.96 6.48 -8.22
C PRO A 84 23.42 6.36 -7.76
N ALA A 85 24.28 7.19 -8.34
CA ALA A 85 25.65 7.36 -7.87
C ALA A 85 25.66 8.15 -6.55
N TRP A 86 25.18 7.52 -5.49
CA TRP A 86 24.98 8.15 -4.18
C TRP A 86 26.21 8.93 -3.73
N SER A 87 26.01 10.18 -3.33
CA SER A 87 27.09 11.08 -2.88
C SER A 87 27.96 10.50 -1.76
N SER A 88 27.39 9.62 -0.93
CA SER A 88 28.11 8.88 0.09
C SER A 88 27.44 7.55 0.44
N PRO A 89 28.16 6.60 1.07
CA PRO A 89 27.56 5.39 1.64
C PRO A 89 26.48 5.69 2.69
N ARG A 90 26.57 6.85 3.35
CA ARG A 90 25.62 7.29 4.37
C ARG A 90 24.31 7.77 3.74
N THR A 91 24.37 8.52 2.64
CA THR A 91 23.20 8.90 1.82
C THR A 91 22.44 7.65 1.38
N ARG A 92 23.15 6.67 0.81
CA ARG A 92 22.56 5.39 0.41
C ARG A 92 21.89 4.67 1.59
N LYS A 93 22.54 4.62 2.75
CA LYS A 93 21.99 3.96 3.94
C LYS A 93 20.67 4.60 4.39
N LEU A 94 20.58 5.93 4.37
CA LEU A 94 19.36 6.65 4.73
C LEU A 94 18.24 6.39 3.71
N MET A 95 18.55 6.37 2.41
CA MET A 95 17.60 6.02 1.35
C MET A 95 17.10 4.58 1.44
N VAL A 96 17.99 3.63 1.73
CA VAL A 96 17.62 2.22 1.92
C VAL A 96 16.66 2.08 3.11
N ASN A 97 16.92 2.79 4.19
CA ASN A 97 16.04 2.75 5.36
C ASN A 97 14.68 3.40 5.10
N ALA A 98 14.65 4.60 4.52
CA ALA A 98 13.41 5.38 4.45
C ALA A 98 12.56 5.11 3.20
N CYS A 99 13.19 4.71 2.09
CA CYS A 99 12.54 4.75 0.76
C CYS A 99 12.44 3.36 0.10
N PHE A 100 13.44 2.49 0.30
CA PHE A 100 13.53 1.24 -0.47
C PHE A 100 12.45 0.22 -0.10
N GLY A 101 11.78 0.36 1.04
CA GLY A 101 10.62 -0.47 1.42
C GLY A 101 9.46 -0.42 0.42
N CYS A 102 9.36 0.65 -0.38
CA CYS A 102 8.36 0.80 -1.44
C CYS A 102 8.96 1.11 -2.81
N HIS A 103 10.04 1.90 -2.86
CA HIS A 103 10.62 2.46 -4.10
C HIS A 103 11.85 1.70 -4.59
N SER A 104 11.89 0.38 -4.43
CA SER A 104 13.02 -0.45 -4.88
C SER A 104 12.60 -1.82 -5.38
N ASN A 105 13.53 -2.49 -6.07
CA ASN A 105 13.44 -3.91 -6.43
C ASN A 105 14.02 -4.82 -5.33
N SER A 106 14.17 -4.34 -4.09
CA SER A 106 14.71 -5.10 -2.95
C SER A 106 13.81 -4.95 -1.73
N VAL A 107 12.49 -5.03 -1.94
CA VAL A 107 11.52 -4.92 -0.85
C VAL A 107 11.58 -6.16 0.03
N GLU A 108 11.69 -5.95 1.34
CA GLU A 108 11.53 -6.99 2.35
C GLU A 108 10.07 -7.05 2.80
N TYR A 109 9.37 -8.12 2.42
CA TYR A 109 7.95 -8.26 2.70
C TYR A 109 7.71 -8.73 4.14
N PRO A 110 6.96 -7.97 4.96
CA PRO A 110 6.60 -8.41 6.31
C PRO A 110 5.61 -9.58 6.24
N ALA A 111 5.59 -10.45 7.26
CA ALA A 111 4.74 -11.66 7.25
C ALA A 111 3.24 -11.39 7.06
N TYR A 112 2.74 -10.23 7.48
CA TYR A 112 1.33 -9.85 7.25
C TYR A 112 1.02 -9.52 5.79
N ALA A 113 2.03 -9.26 4.96
CA ALA A 113 1.88 -9.02 3.53
C ALA A 113 1.47 -10.28 2.74
N SER A 114 1.32 -11.44 3.37
CA SER A 114 0.82 -12.66 2.71
C SER A 114 -0.69 -12.91 2.89
N ILE A 115 -1.37 -12.12 3.73
CA ILE A 115 -2.77 -12.35 4.12
C ILE A 115 -3.67 -11.31 3.46
N ALA A 116 -4.63 -11.74 2.64
CA ALA A 116 -5.61 -10.82 2.05
C ALA A 116 -6.60 -10.32 3.12
N PRO A 117 -7.10 -9.07 3.03
CA PRO A 117 -6.84 -8.09 1.98
C PRO A 117 -5.55 -7.26 2.19
N ILE A 118 -4.80 -7.50 3.27
CA ILE A 118 -3.59 -6.73 3.60
C ILE A 118 -2.51 -6.91 2.53
N SER A 119 -2.31 -8.13 2.03
CA SER A 119 -1.40 -8.42 0.92
C SER A 119 -1.67 -7.55 -0.31
N TRP A 120 -2.94 -7.29 -0.62
CA TRP A 120 -3.32 -6.47 -1.77
C TRP A 120 -3.01 -4.99 -1.54
N MET A 121 -3.18 -4.50 -0.31
CA MET A 121 -2.82 -3.11 0.01
C MET A 121 -1.31 -2.92 -0.05
N VAL A 122 -0.54 -3.79 0.60
CA VAL A 122 0.93 -3.73 0.59
C VAL A 122 1.46 -3.77 -0.84
N GLN A 123 1.00 -4.74 -1.64
CA GLN A 123 1.42 -4.83 -3.04
C GLN A 123 1.02 -3.59 -3.85
N SER A 124 -0.20 -3.09 -3.68
CA SER A 124 -0.64 -1.88 -4.40
C SER A 124 0.19 -0.65 -4.05
N HIS A 125 0.67 -0.52 -2.81
CA HIS A 125 1.55 0.59 -2.40
C HIS A 125 2.95 0.44 -2.99
N ILE A 126 3.51 -0.77 -3.01
CA ILE A 126 4.80 -1.04 -3.64
C ILE A 126 4.73 -0.79 -5.15
N ASP A 127 3.68 -1.29 -5.82
CA ASP A 127 3.49 -1.12 -7.27
C ASP A 127 3.43 0.37 -7.64
N LYS A 128 2.62 1.15 -6.91
CA LYS A 128 2.52 2.61 -7.10
C LYS A 128 3.82 3.32 -6.78
N GLY A 129 4.47 2.99 -5.67
CA GLY A 129 5.75 3.59 -5.31
C GLY A 129 6.79 3.42 -6.43
N ARG A 130 6.93 2.20 -6.95
CA ARG A 130 7.82 1.90 -8.09
C ARG A 130 7.42 2.60 -9.38
N GLU A 131 6.13 2.84 -9.61
CA GLU A 131 5.61 3.55 -10.78
C GLU A 131 6.02 5.03 -10.78
N GLU A 132 5.98 5.69 -9.61
CA GLU A 132 6.43 7.08 -9.46
C GLU A 132 7.97 7.17 -9.55
N VAL A 133 8.67 6.36 -8.74
CA VAL A 133 10.15 6.29 -8.73
C VAL A 133 10.64 4.95 -8.21
N ASN A 134 11.61 4.37 -8.91
CA ASN A 134 12.29 3.15 -8.47
C ASN A 134 13.81 3.37 -8.43
N TYR A 135 14.36 3.49 -7.22
CA TYR A 135 15.79 3.75 -6.99
C TYR A 135 16.70 2.58 -7.36
N GLN A 136 16.12 1.42 -7.72
CA GLN A 136 16.85 0.28 -8.26
C GLN A 136 16.64 0.06 -9.76
N GLU A 137 15.99 1.03 -10.43
CA GLU A 137 15.82 1.08 -11.87
C GLU A 137 16.56 2.26 -12.55
N TRP A 138 17.81 2.50 -12.15
CA TRP A 138 18.55 3.72 -12.50
C TRP A 138 19.26 3.75 -13.86
N ASN A 139 19.20 2.68 -14.67
CA ASN A 139 19.74 2.71 -16.04
C ASN A 139 18.85 3.47 -17.04
N SER A 140 17.66 3.87 -16.60
CA SER A 140 16.71 4.72 -17.33
C SER A 140 16.38 5.95 -16.48
N ARG A 141 16.02 7.06 -17.14
CA ARG A 141 15.56 8.27 -16.43
C ARG A 141 14.35 7.92 -15.57
N GLN A 142 14.43 8.23 -14.28
CA GLN A 142 13.33 8.13 -13.33
C GLN A 142 12.61 9.47 -13.28
N GLY A 143 11.31 9.48 -13.57
CA GLY A 143 10.53 10.70 -13.81
C GLY A 143 10.43 11.60 -12.57
N GLU A 144 10.09 11.01 -11.42
CA GLU A 144 9.81 11.72 -10.17
C GLU A 144 11.00 11.64 -9.17
N ALA A 145 12.21 11.40 -9.68
CA ALA A 145 13.41 11.33 -8.82
C ALA A 145 13.72 12.68 -8.15
N GLU A 146 13.48 13.77 -8.88
CA GLU A 146 13.77 15.15 -8.48
C GLU A 146 12.83 15.61 -7.35
N GLU A 147 11.60 15.09 -7.31
CA GLU A 147 10.59 15.29 -6.26
C GLU A 147 10.96 14.66 -4.91
N THR A 148 11.99 13.80 -4.86
CA THR A 148 12.40 13.09 -3.64
C THR A 148 12.72 14.06 -2.50
N ILE A 149 13.33 15.22 -2.80
CA ILE A 149 13.67 16.22 -1.79
C ILE A 149 12.40 16.90 -1.26
N GLU A 150 11.48 17.29 -2.15
CA GLU A 150 10.21 17.94 -1.78
C GLU A 150 9.39 17.05 -0.83
N VAL A 151 9.21 15.76 -1.16
CA VAL A 151 8.43 14.84 -0.31
C VAL A 151 9.05 14.60 1.06
N ILE A 152 10.38 14.71 1.18
CA ILE A 152 11.09 14.64 2.47
C ILE A 152 10.86 15.92 3.27
N GLU A 153 10.96 17.09 2.63
CA GLU A 153 10.77 18.39 3.29
C GLU A 153 9.33 18.59 3.78
N ASP A 154 8.36 18.17 2.99
CA ASP A 154 6.94 18.20 3.33
C ASP A 154 6.54 17.13 4.36
N GLY A 155 7.41 16.13 4.58
CA GLY A 155 7.12 14.98 5.43
C GLY A 155 5.93 14.16 4.94
N SER A 156 5.63 14.20 3.64
CA SER A 156 4.56 13.44 3.02
C SER A 156 4.91 11.95 2.90
N MET A 157 6.21 11.63 2.88
CA MET A 157 6.76 10.28 2.90
C MET A 157 7.61 9.99 4.16
N PRO A 158 7.50 8.80 4.77
CA PRO A 158 6.45 7.80 4.51
C PRO A 158 5.08 8.32 5.01
N PRO A 159 3.96 7.87 4.43
CA PRO A 159 2.64 8.30 4.85
C PRO A 159 2.42 8.02 6.34
N SER A 160 1.75 8.93 7.06
CA SER A 160 1.60 8.82 8.53
C SER A 160 1.02 7.48 9.01
N TYR A 161 0.14 6.84 8.24
CA TYR A 161 -0.44 5.53 8.58
C TYR A 161 0.57 4.38 8.57
N TYR A 162 1.66 4.52 7.80
CA TYR A 162 2.70 3.50 7.65
C TYR A 162 3.58 3.39 8.91
N THR A 163 3.86 4.53 9.55
CA THR A 163 4.59 4.60 10.82
C THR A 163 3.68 4.60 12.05
N MET A 164 2.36 4.75 11.85
CA MET A 164 1.37 4.76 12.93
C MET A 164 1.37 3.43 13.71
N PHE A 165 1.11 3.52 15.01
CA PHE A 165 1.10 2.37 15.93
C PHE A 165 2.46 1.64 16.07
N GLY A 166 3.57 2.31 15.74
CA GLY A 166 4.91 1.74 15.90
C GLY A 166 5.24 0.65 14.88
N LYS A 167 4.55 0.63 13.74
CA LYS A 167 4.97 -0.14 12.56
C LYS A 167 6.06 0.66 11.84
N HIS A 168 7.06 -0.04 11.29
CA HIS A 168 8.17 0.57 10.55
C HIS A 168 8.85 1.78 11.24
N PRO A 169 9.17 1.73 12.54
CA PRO A 169 9.86 2.83 13.21
C PRO A 169 11.26 3.09 12.61
N GLU A 170 11.86 2.07 11.99
CA GLU A 170 13.15 2.14 11.29
C GLU A 170 13.13 3.07 10.07
N ASP A 171 11.95 3.29 9.48
CA ASP A 171 11.77 4.15 8.30
C ASP A 171 11.53 5.62 8.71
N ARG A 172 11.42 5.90 10.02
CA ARG A 172 11.24 7.25 10.56
C ARG A 172 12.60 7.89 10.86
N LEU A 173 13.09 8.66 9.90
CA LEU A 173 14.31 9.44 10.07
C LEU A 173 14.17 10.50 11.17
N THR A 174 15.26 10.75 11.89
CA THR A 174 15.36 11.90 12.79
C THR A 174 15.54 13.20 12.01
N ASN A 175 15.25 14.36 12.62
CA ASN A 175 15.47 15.66 11.95
C ASN A 175 16.93 15.84 11.49
N ALA A 176 17.90 15.33 12.26
CA ALA A 176 19.31 15.37 11.88
C ALA A 176 19.60 14.50 10.65
N GLU A 177 18.99 13.32 10.58
CA GLU A 177 19.08 12.42 9.43
C GLU A 177 18.36 12.96 8.20
N ILE A 178 17.25 13.67 8.36
CA ILE A 178 16.56 14.36 7.27
C ILE A 178 17.47 15.44 6.68
N THR A 179 18.05 16.31 7.52
CA THR A 179 19.00 17.33 7.05
C THR A 179 20.22 16.71 6.36
N GLU A 180 20.76 15.63 6.93
CA GLU A 180 21.88 14.89 6.35
C GLU A 180 21.50 14.25 5.01
N LEU A 181 20.32 13.66 4.91
CA LEU A 181 19.81 13.05 3.69
C LEU A 181 19.61 14.09 2.59
N ILE A 182 18.95 15.21 2.87
CA ILE A 182 18.73 16.28 1.89
C ILE A 182 20.06 16.80 1.34
N ALA A 183 21.05 17.06 2.22
CA ALA A 183 22.38 17.48 1.79
C ALA A 183 23.07 16.42 0.92
N GLY A 184 22.89 15.14 1.25
CA GLY A 184 23.40 14.02 0.46
C GLY A 184 22.71 13.89 -0.90
N LEU A 185 21.40 14.11 -0.98
CA LEU A 185 20.62 14.04 -2.22
C LEU A 185 20.96 15.19 -3.17
N LEU A 186 21.10 16.43 -2.66
CA LEU A 186 21.55 17.58 -3.45
C LEU A 186 22.94 17.40 -4.07
N ALA A 187 23.75 16.52 -3.50
CA ALA A 187 25.08 16.17 -4.01
C ALA A 187 25.10 14.88 -4.86
N THR A 188 23.94 14.27 -5.11
CA THR A 188 23.78 13.05 -5.93
C THR A 188 23.20 13.44 -7.29
N GLU A 189 23.91 13.10 -8.36
CA GLU A 189 23.48 13.40 -9.74
C GLU A 189 22.13 12.75 -10.07
N GLY A 190 21.22 13.52 -10.67
CA GLY A 190 19.89 13.07 -11.09
C GLY A 190 18.87 12.99 -9.96
N MET A 191 19.17 13.57 -8.79
CA MET A 191 18.25 13.72 -7.65
C MET A 191 17.79 15.17 -7.43
N ASN A 192 18.29 16.11 -8.23
CA ASN A 192 17.99 17.53 -8.15
C ASN A 192 17.29 17.98 -9.44
N GLU A 193 16.21 18.75 -9.33
CA GLU A 193 15.47 19.33 -10.47
C GLU A 193 16.32 20.14 -11.46
N ASN A 194 17.52 20.53 -11.04
CA ASN A 194 18.44 21.37 -11.82
C ASN A 194 19.52 20.58 -12.59
N ASP A 195 19.52 19.24 -12.52
CA ASP A 195 20.46 18.34 -13.23
C ASP A 195 19.96 17.94 -14.64
#